data_AF-A0A7C5W6B4-F1
#
_entry.id   AF-A0A7C5W6B4-F1
#
_cell.length_a   1.000
_cell.length_b   1.000
_cell.length_c   1.000
_cell.angle_alpha   90.00
_cell.angle_beta   90.00
_cell.angle_gamma   90.00
#
_symmetry.space_group_name_H-M   'P 1'
#
loop_
_entity.id
_entity.type
_entity.pdbx_description
1 polymer ?
#
loop_
_entity_poly.entity_id
_entity_poly.type
_entity_poly.pdbx_seq_one_letter_code
_entity_poly.pdbx_strand_id
1 'polypeptide(L)'
;MDAGGNLHHYSIEEILPYFVECPRDRFCSNFEGLVCCCYLPQHMRDGNLDMNQFKKVIQVVLKSPIDLLEFKIFIIKPQYPSQFYFGSDTGCEIRIEHPTVSNRHAMLNLVSNTEMWLTDLKSRFGTMINERSVFPDIKTPVKTNDNITFGLVRVFFKTANWLHSSLSTRFSGRINDKFERIVIRYLNGTIRKRIINDINIEIDRFTIRNVLTGKLESYTTNDLKAIFWVKNLIGDPSRVDKQGFIKEADPSNIFIEFKDNECQWGSQTGYSNKATGFFFYPHDPDSNNIKCYIPRNALNYVLL
;
A
#
# COMPACT_ATOMS: atom_id res chain seq x y z
N MET A 1 2.23 1.51 61.10
CA MET A 1 1.66 0.60 60.09
C MET A 1 2.27 1.01 58.78
N ASP A 2 3.34 0.32 58.38
CA ASP A 2 4.05 0.59 57.14
C ASP A 2 3.19 0.16 55.96
N ALA A 3 2.64 1.13 55.23
CA ALA A 3 2.06 0.89 53.91
C ALA A 3 3.19 0.84 52.88
N GLY A 4 4.00 -0.22 52.95
CA GLY A 4 4.90 -0.61 51.87
C GLY A 4 4.07 -1.08 50.69
N GLY A 5 3.58 -0.15 49.88
CA GLY A 5 2.95 -0.47 48.60
C GLY A 5 3.98 -1.19 47.73
N ASN A 6 3.76 -2.48 47.47
CA ASN A 6 4.55 -3.24 46.50
C ASN A 6 4.42 -2.54 45.14
N LEU A 7 5.45 -1.77 44.77
CA LEU A 7 5.61 -1.21 43.44
C LEU A 7 5.88 -2.36 42.47
N HIS A 8 4.82 -2.87 41.84
CA HIS A 8 4.92 -3.88 40.80
C HIS A 8 5.68 -3.30 39.61
N HIS A 9 6.79 -3.94 39.24
CA HIS A 9 7.52 -3.68 38.00
C HIS A 9 6.93 -4.56 36.90
N TYR A 10 6.44 -3.93 35.83
CA TYR A 10 5.90 -4.64 34.68
C TYR A 10 6.98 -4.82 33.60
N SER A 11 7.07 -6.02 33.05
CA SER A 11 7.91 -6.33 31.90
C SER A 11 7.30 -5.77 30.61
N ILE A 12 8.13 -5.51 29.60
CA ILE A 12 7.65 -5.05 28.30
C ILE A 12 6.61 -6.00 27.69
N GLU A 13 6.76 -7.32 27.84
CA GLU A 13 5.77 -8.33 27.40
C GLU A 13 4.36 -8.08 27.94
N GLU A 14 4.25 -7.64 29.19
CA GLU A 14 2.97 -7.37 29.86
C GLU A 14 2.33 -6.07 29.37
N ILE A 15 3.12 -5.15 28.84
CA ILE A 15 2.69 -3.80 28.45
C ILE A 15 2.42 -3.71 26.94
N LEU A 16 3.15 -4.48 26.12
CA LEU A 16 3.08 -4.46 24.65
C LEU A 16 1.67 -4.59 24.05
N PRO A 17 0.73 -5.41 24.59
CA PRO A 17 -0.63 -5.47 24.07
C PRO A 17 -1.41 -4.15 24.14
N TYR A 18 -1.00 -3.23 25.00
CA TYR A 18 -1.64 -1.92 25.20
C TYR A 18 -1.02 -0.80 24.33
N PHE A 19 0.01 -1.11 23.53
CA PHE A 19 0.59 -0.20 22.54
C PHE A 19 -0.31 -0.12 21.30
N VAL A 20 -1.36 0.69 21.36
CA VAL A 20 -2.27 0.95 20.23
C VAL A 20 -2.14 2.41 19.82
N GLU A 21 -2.10 2.71 18.50
CA GLU A 21 -2.31 4.08 18.02
C GLU A 21 -3.71 4.52 18.50
N CYS A 22 -3.78 5.52 19.38
CA CYS A 22 -5.05 6.03 19.90
C CYS A 22 -5.96 6.46 18.73
N PRO A 23 -7.17 5.88 18.57
CA PRO A 23 -8.11 6.34 17.56
C PRO A 23 -8.47 7.80 17.87
N ARG A 24 -8.31 8.67 16.87
CA ARG A 24 -8.17 10.14 16.96
C ARG A 24 -9.30 10.95 17.63
N ASP A 25 -10.25 10.35 18.35
CA ASP A 25 -11.48 11.03 18.77
C ASP A 25 -11.67 11.17 20.28
N ARG A 26 -10.65 10.92 21.12
CA ARG A 26 -10.73 11.25 22.56
C ARG A 26 -9.53 12.05 23.03
N PHE A 27 -9.81 13.20 23.63
CA PHE A 27 -8.89 14.02 24.42
C PHE A 27 -8.20 13.17 25.51
N CYS A 28 -7.08 12.51 25.20
CA CYS A 28 -6.23 11.85 26.20
C CYS A 28 -5.07 12.82 26.46
N SER A 29 -5.15 13.56 27.57
CA SER A 29 -4.22 14.65 27.94
C SER A 29 -2.90 14.18 28.56
N ASN A 30 -2.80 12.88 28.90
CA ASN A 30 -1.65 12.32 29.60
C ASN A 30 -1.01 11.23 28.72
N PHE A 31 -0.06 11.64 27.90
CA PHE A 31 0.76 10.76 27.07
C PHE A 31 2.12 10.60 27.75
N GLU A 32 2.39 9.43 28.33
CA GLU A 32 3.75 9.04 28.74
C GLU A 32 4.25 7.95 27.77
N GLY A 33 4.91 8.39 26.70
CA GLY A 33 5.34 7.48 25.65
C GLY A 33 4.18 6.80 24.91
N LEU A 34 4.51 5.87 24.02
CA LEU A 34 3.58 5.18 23.12
C LEU A 34 2.46 4.38 23.81
N VAL A 35 2.38 4.39 25.14
CA VAL A 35 1.23 3.84 25.85
C VAL A 35 0.22 4.95 26.04
N CYS A 36 -0.91 4.85 25.35
CA CYS A 36 -2.05 5.65 25.72
C CYS A 36 -2.50 5.16 27.12
N CYS A 37 -2.17 5.92 28.18
CA CYS A 37 -2.50 5.57 29.57
C CYS A 37 -4.01 5.30 29.76
N CYS A 38 -4.83 5.77 28.83
CA CYS A 38 -6.26 5.49 28.74
C CYS A 38 -6.59 3.98 28.55
N TYR A 39 -5.70 3.16 27.98
CA TYR A 39 -5.91 1.71 27.75
C TYR A 39 -5.18 0.80 28.74
N LEU A 40 -4.29 1.34 29.59
CA LEU A 40 -3.67 0.55 30.65
C LEU A 40 -4.69 0.20 31.73
N PRO A 41 -4.69 -1.04 32.26
CA PRO A 41 -5.38 -1.37 33.50
C PRO A 41 -4.96 -0.42 34.63
N GLN A 42 -5.88 -0.09 35.55
CA GLN A 42 -5.63 0.89 36.62
C GLN A 42 -4.39 0.54 37.46
N HIS A 43 -4.20 -0.74 37.80
CA HIS A 43 -3.04 -1.23 38.54
C HIS A 43 -1.69 -1.07 37.80
N MET A 44 -1.70 -0.97 36.46
CA MET A 44 -0.50 -0.68 35.67
C MET A 44 -0.19 0.82 35.56
N ARG A 45 -1.20 1.68 35.69
CA ARG A 45 -1.01 3.14 35.73
C ARG A 45 -0.35 3.60 37.04
N ASP A 46 -0.58 2.85 38.10
CA ASP A 46 -0.07 3.14 39.45
C ASP A 46 1.33 2.53 39.70
N GLY A 47 1.88 1.77 38.74
CA GLY A 47 3.20 1.13 38.83
C GLY A 47 4.32 1.90 38.10
N ASN A 48 5.58 1.56 38.40
CA ASN A 48 6.74 2.15 37.72
C ASN A 48 7.10 1.33 36.46
N LEU A 49 7.11 2.01 35.31
CA LEU A 49 7.53 1.44 34.02
C LEU A 49 9.05 1.61 33.86
N ASP A 50 9.82 0.52 33.72
CA ASP A 50 11.25 0.63 33.39
C ASP A 50 11.44 1.01 31.92
N MET A 51 11.65 2.31 31.69
CA MET A 51 11.80 2.89 30.36
C MET A 51 13.04 2.38 29.61
N ASN A 52 14.02 1.78 30.29
CA ASN A 52 15.20 1.21 29.64
C ASN A 52 14.90 -0.07 28.85
N GLN A 53 13.82 -0.79 29.19
CA GLN A 53 13.40 -1.98 28.44
C GLN A 53 12.94 -1.63 27.01
N PHE A 54 12.38 -0.43 26.82
CA PHE A 54 11.91 0.02 25.51
C PHE A 54 13.06 0.40 24.58
N LYS A 55 14.20 0.91 25.10
CA LYS A 55 15.37 1.33 24.30
C LYS A 55 15.95 0.24 23.39
N LYS A 56 15.62 -1.03 23.65
CA LYS A 56 16.07 -2.20 22.88
C LYS A 56 15.01 -2.78 21.94
N VAL A 57 13.89 -2.10 21.74
CA VAL A 57 12.78 -2.56 20.91
C VAL A 57 12.66 -1.74 19.63
N ILE A 58 12.49 -2.44 18.50
CA ILE A 58 12.09 -1.85 17.23
C ILE A 58 10.62 -2.22 16.98
N GLN A 59 9.79 -1.19 16.84
CA GLN A 59 8.42 -1.33 16.38
C GLN A 59 8.41 -1.14 14.86
N VAL A 60 7.94 -2.16 14.14
CA VAL A 60 7.71 -2.09 12.69
C VAL A 60 6.21 -1.98 12.47
N VAL A 61 5.77 -0.87 11.90
CA VAL A 61 4.37 -0.64 11.57
C VAL A 61 4.20 -0.80 10.06
N LEU A 62 3.47 -1.84 9.65
CA LEU A 62 3.08 -2.02 8.25
C LEU A 62 1.79 -1.25 7.99
N LYS A 63 1.78 -0.41 6.95
CA LYS A 63 0.59 0.23 6.39
C LYS A 63 0.52 -0.08 4.91
N SER A 64 -0.39 -0.98 4.53
CA SER A 64 -0.70 -1.24 3.12
C SER A 64 -1.57 -0.09 2.59
N PRO A 65 -1.25 0.52 1.44
CA PRO A 65 -2.16 1.47 0.79
C PRO A 65 -3.42 0.80 0.27
N ILE A 66 -3.41 -0.53 0.10
CA ILE A 66 -4.60 -1.30 -0.28
C ILE A 66 -5.47 -1.60 0.94
N ASP A 67 -4.84 -1.88 2.09
CA ASP A 67 -5.50 -2.38 3.30
C ASP A 67 -5.38 -1.37 4.44
N LEU A 68 -5.58 -0.08 4.16
CA LEU A 68 -5.39 1.04 5.11
C LEU A 68 -6.16 0.94 6.46
N LEU A 69 -6.97 -0.11 6.64
CA LEU A 69 -7.69 -0.46 7.86
C LEU A 69 -6.91 -1.46 8.75
N GLU A 70 -5.91 -2.16 8.21
CA GLU A 70 -5.07 -3.11 8.94
C GLU A 70 -3.65 -2.59 9.07
N PHE A 71 -3.31 -2.12 10.26
CA PHE A 71 -1.92 -1.90 10.65
C PHE A 71 -1.43 -3.14 11.40
N LYS A 72 -0.32 -3.73 10.93
CA LYS A 72 0.34 -4.82 11.66
C LYS A 72 1.57 -4.28 12.35
N ILE A 73 1.61 -4.47 13.67
CA ILE A 73 2.72 -4.08 14.53
C ILE A 73 3.57 -5.31 14.78
N PHE A 74 4.85 -5.23 14.42
CA PHE A 74 5.86 -6.20 14.84
C PHE A 74 6.76 -5.55 15.88
N ILE A 75 7.00 -6.30 16.94
CA ILE A 75 7.89 -5.89 18.02
C ILE A 75 9.10 -6.80 17.93
N ILE A 76 10.26 -6.19 17.71
CA ILE A 76 11.51 -6.92 17.56
C ILE A 76 12.41 -6.56 18.74
N LYS A 77 12.93 -7.59 19.40
CA LYS A 77 13.99 -7.48 20.41
C LYS A 77 15.31 -7.97 19.78
N PRO A 78 16.00 -7.15 18.97
CA PRO A 78 17.21 -7.57 18.29
C PRO A 78 18.33 -7.86 19.30
N GLN A 79 19.04 -8.97 19.07
CA GLN A 79 20.39 -9.16 19.58
C GLN A 79 21.34 -8.57 18.54
N TYR A 80 22.13 -7.57 18.92
CA TYR A 80 23.01 -6.88 17.98
C TYR A 80 24.35 -7.61 17.87
N PRO A 81 24.91 -7.76 16.65
CA PRO A 81 24.29 -7.47 15.36
C PRO A 81 23.28 -8.56 14.94
N SER A 82 22.25 -8.19 14.19
CA SER A 82 21.24 -9.13 13.66
C SER A 82 20.79 -8.76 12.25
N GLN A 83 20.19 -9.75 11.57
CA GLN A 83 19.59 -9.60 10.25
C GLN A 83 18.13 -10.00 10.29
N PHE A 84 17.30 -9.23 9.60
CA PHE A 84 15.87 -9.48 9.46
C PHE A 84 15.49 -9.43 7.98
N TYR A 85 14.73 -10.42 7.53
CA TYR A 85 14.19 -10.49 6.18
C TYR A 85 12.75 -10.01 6.14
N PHE A 86 12.46 -9.21 5.11
CA PHE A 86 11.14 -8.73 4.75
C PHE A 86 10.71 -9.45 3.48
N GLY A 87 9.49 -9.95 3.46
CA GLY A 87 8.95 -10.59 2.27
C GLY A 87 7.64 -11.32 2.53
N SER A 88 7.04 -11.85 1.48
CA SER A 88 5.77 -12.59 1.57
C SER A 88 5.92 -14.05 2.00
N ASP A 89 7.14 -14.59 1.92
CA ASP A 89 7.43 -15.96 2.31
C ASP A 89 7.40 -16.18 3.83
N THR A 90 7.07 -17.41 4.25
CA THR A 90 6.97 -17.78 5.66
C THR A 90 8.31 -17.79 6.39
N GLY A 91 9.43 -17.89 5.67
CA GLY A 91 10.77 -17.82 6.26
C GLY A 91 11.30 -16.40 6.49
N CYS A 92 10.49 -15.35 6.27
CA CYS A 92 10.84 -13.98 6.62
C CYS A 92 10.41 -13.67 8.06
N GLU A 93 11.30 -13.08 8.86
CA GLU A 93 10.95 -12.65 10.22
C GLU A 93 9.83 -11.62 10.21
N ILE A 94 9.81 -10.73 9.20
CA ILE A 94 8.76 -9.75 9.01
C ILE A 94 8.01 -10.11 7.73
N ARG A 95 7.02 -10.97 7.91
CA ARG A 95 6.17 -11.42 6.82
C ARG A 95 5.16 -10.35 6.40
N ILE A 96 5.21 -9.97 5.13
CA ILE A 96 4.32 -9.01 4.49
C ILE A 96 3.57 -9.75 3.38
N GLU A 97 2.38 -10.24 3.71
CA GLU A 97 1.52 -10.96 2.76
C GLU A 97 0.89 -9.98 1.76
N HIS A 98 1.63 -9.64 0.71
CA HIS A 98 1.14 -8.70 -0.29
C HIS A 98 1.63 -9.08 -1.71
N PRO A 99 0.77 -9.02 -2.74
CA PRO A 99 1.14 -9.44 -4.11
C PRO A 99 2.30 -8.68 -4.75
N THR A 100 2.59 -7.46 -4.29
CA THR A 100 3.72 -6.66 -4.78
C THR A 100 5.00 -6.85 -3.96
N VAL A 101 4.94 -7.64 -2.90
CA VAL A 101 6.09 -7.97 -2.07
C VAL A 101 6.63 -9.34 -2.47
N SER A 102 7.85 -9.37 -3.04
CA SER A 102 8.58 -10.61 -3.31
C SER A 102 8.77 -11.50 -2.07
N ASN A 103 8.93 -12.81 -2.30
CA ASN A 103 9.13 -13.83 -1.26
C ASN A 103 10.24 -13.45 -0.26
N ARG A 104 11.40 -13.06 -0.77
CA ARG A 104 12.50 -12.40 -0.06
C ARG A 104 12.69 -11.04 -0.72
N HIS A 105 12.09 -10.00 -0.16
CA HIS A 105 12.03 -8.67 -0.78
C HIS A 105 13.23 -7.81 -0.42
N ALA A 106 13.53 -7.73 0.88
CA ALA A 106 14.62 -6.92 1.39
C ALA A 106 15.18 -7.54 2.67
N MET A 107 16.40 -7.13 3.00
CA MET A 107 17.07 -7.50 4.23
C MET A 107 17.46 -6.23 4.99
N LEU A 108 17.16 -6.20 6.29
CA LEU A 108 17.64 -5.19 7.22
C LEU A 108 18.77 -5.77 8.05
N ASN A 109 19.94 -5.13 7.98
CA ASN A 109 21.06 -5.39 8.88
C ASN A 109 21.01 -4.36 10.01
N LEU A 110 20.87 -4.85 11.23
CA LEU A 110 20.91 -4.07 12.45
C LEU A 110 22.28 -4.25 13.10
N VAL A 111 23.15 -3.25 12.98
CA VAL A 111 24.47 -3.27 13.62
C VAL A 111 24.35 -2.74 15.06
N SER A 112 23.58 -1.68 15.25
CA SER A 112 23.23 -1.10 16.55
C SER A 112 21.83 -0.46 16.50
N ASN A 113 21.40 0.17 17.59
CA ASN A 113 20.13 0.91 17.63
C ASN A 113 20.13 2.20 16.79
N THR A 114 21.29 2.67 16.34
CA THR A 114 21.46 3.87 15.51
C THR A 114 22.04 3.58 14.13
N GLU A 115 22.57 2.37 13.93
CA GLU A 115 23.20 1.96 12.69
C GLU A 115 22.43 0.79 12.07
N MET A 116 21.65 1.12 11.04
CA MET A 116 20.78 0.19 10.32
C MET A 116 20.99 0.34 8.81
N TRP A 117 21.06 -0.79 8.12
CA TRP A 117 21.30 -0.85 6.68
C TRP A 117 20.27 -1.73 6.00
N LEU A 118 19.57 -1.19 5.01
CA LEU A 118 18.60 -1.92 4.20
C LEU A 118 19.22 -2.33 2.85
N THR A 119 18.89 -3.52 2.38
CA THR A 119 19.29 -4.01 1.06
C THR A 119 18.07 -4.59 0.36
N ASP A 120 17.75 -4.09 -0.83
CA ASP A 120 16.74 -4.70 -1.70
C ASP A 120 17.32 -5.96 -2.36
N LEU A 121 16.61 -7.09 -2.26
CA LEU A 121 17.07 -8.39 -2.74
C LEU A 121 16.54 -8.67 -4.16
N LYS A 122 16.71 -7.71 -5.06
CA LYS A 122 16.19 -7.74 -6.45
C LYS A 122 14.68 -7.94 -6.48
N SER A 123 13.97 -7.16 -5.68
CA SER A 123 12.52 -7.29 -5.58
C SER A 123 11.84 -6.87 -6.89
N ARG A 124 10.67 -7.49 -7.19
CA ARG A 124 9.97 -7.28 -8.46
C ARG A 124 9.44 -5.84 -8.62
N PHE A 125 9.01 -5.23 -7.52
CA PHE A 125 8.42 -3.90 -7.50
C PHE A 125 9.33 -2.84 -6.87
N GLY A 126 10.53 -3.23 -6.44
CA GLY A 126 11.53 -2.36 -5.83
C GLY A 126 11.24 -1.99 -4.37
N THR A 127 12.27 -1.46 -3.74
CA THR A 127 12.23 -0.85 -2.41
C THR A 127 12.46 0.67 -2.53
N MET A 128 11.79 1.45 -1.68
CA MET A 128 12.01 2.90 -1.57
C MET A 128 12.25 3.32 -0.13
N ILE A 129 13.09 4.33 0.08
CA ILE A 129 13.29 5.02 1.37
C ILE A 129 13.01 6.51 1.12
N ASN A 130 12.06 7.09 1.86
CA ASN A 130 11.64 8.49 1.72
C ASN A 130 11.43 8.89 0.25
N GLU A 131 10.66 8.06 -0.47
CA GLU A 131 10.30 8.25 -1.88
C GLU A 131 11.45 8.10 -2.89
N ARG A 132 12.65 7.71 -2.44
CA ARG A 132 13.81 7.45 -3.29
C ARG A 132 14.03 5.96 -3.46
N SER A 133 14.19 5.51 -4.70
CA SER A 133 14.46 4.10 -4.99
C SER A 133 15.78 3.64 -4.38
N VAL A 134 15.74 2.47 -3.77
CA VAL A 134 16.93 1.74 -3.34
C VAL A 134 17.40 0.87 -4.50
N PHE A 135 18.68 0.95 -4.84
CA PHE A 135 19.25 0.08 -5.85
C PHE A 135 19.41 -1.36 -5.29
N PRO A 136 19.05 -2.40 -6.06
CA PRO A 136 19.22 -3.79 -5.64
C PRO A 136 20.66 -4.12 -5.25
N ASP A 137 20.81 -4.99 -4.25
CA ASP A 137 22.09 -5.47 -3.69
C ASP A 137 23.01 -4.39 -3.08
N ILE A 138 22.56 -3.13 -2.98
CA ILE A 138 23.32 -2.04 -2.36
C ILE A 138 22.82 -1.82 -0.92
N LYS A 139 23.75 -1.87 0.04
CA LYS A 139 23.50 -1.47 1.43
C LYS A 139 23.21 0.02 1.48
N THR A 140 21.97 0.36 1.83
CA THR A 140 21.50 1.74 1.93
C THR A 140 21.19 2.05 3.40
N PRO A 141 21.75 3.14 3.96
CA PRO A 141 21.51 3.47 5.36
C PRO A 141 20.05 3.87 5.59
N VAL A 142 19.48 3.40 6.71
CA VAL A 142 18.12 3.75 7.14
C VAL A 142 18.12 4.27 8.57
N LYS A 143 17.23 5.22 8.86
CA LYS A 143 17.09 5.86 10.17
C LYS A 143 15.70 5.61 10.75
N THR A 144 15.59 5.79 12.06
CA THR A 144 14.28 5.85 12.72
C THR A 144 13.42 6.95 12.08
N ASN A 145 12.14 6.66 11.86
CA ASN A 145 11.15 7.51 11.17
C ASN A 145 11.30 7.63 9.64
N ASP A 146 12.25 6.93 9.02
CA ASP A 146 12.25 6.83 7.55
C ASP A 146 10.99 6.10 7.06
N ASN A 147 10.42 6.59 5.96
CA ASN A 147 9.32 5.95 5.27
C ASN A 147 9.88 4.94 4.29
N ILE A 148 9.78 3.66 4.63
CA ILE A 148 10.29 2.58 3.78
C ILE A 148 9.10 1.96 3.06
N THR A 149 9.25 1.66 1.77
CA THR A 149 8.21 1.00 0.99
C THR A 149 8.77 -0.25 0.34
N PHE A 150 8.15 -1.39 0.58
CA PHE A 150 8.45 -2.66 -0.08
C PHE A 150 7.36 -2.95 -1.10
N GLY A 151 7.69 -2.83 -2.38
CA GLY A 151 6.71 -2.85 -3.46
C GLY A 151 5.71 -1.71 -3.32
N LEU A 152 4.53 -2.01 -2.77
CA LEU A 152 3.52 -1.00 -2.48
C LEU A 152 3.23 -0.85 -0.98
N VAL A 153 3.78 -1.70 -0.11
CA VAL A 153 3.48 -1.65 1.33
C VAL A 153 4.43 -0.68 2.02
N ARG A 154 3.88 0.36 2.67
CA ARG A 154 4.67 1.29 3.48
C ARG A 154 4.96 0.67 4.84
N VAL A 155 6.17 0.88 5.33
CA VAL A 155 6.72 0.37 6.56
C VAL A 155 7.40 1.51 7.29
N PHE A 156 7.07 1.65 8.57
CA PHE A 156 7.68 2.63 9.45
C PHE A 156 8.49 1.90 10.52
N PHE A 157 9.76 2.26 10.66
CA PHE A 157 10.61 1.82 11.76
C PHE A 157 10.59 2.87 12.86
N LYS A 158 10.04 2.49 14.01
CA LYS A 158 10.09 3.29 15.23
C LYS A 158 10.99 2.59 16.24
N THR A 159 12.07 3.23 16.65
CA THR A 159 12.84 2.84 17.83
C THR A 159 12.34 3.63 19.03
N ALA A 160 12.47 3.12 20.24
CA ALA A 160 11.96 3.78 21.44
C ALA A 160 12.63 5.12 21.83
N ASN A 161 13.53 5.66 21.00
CA ASN A 161 13.97 7.06 21.13
C ASN A 161 12.84 8.09 20.95
N TRP A 162 11.66 7.64 20.51
CA TRP A 162 10.43 8.44 20.41
C TRP A 162 9.91 8.96 21.75
N LEU A 163 10.37 8.41 22.88
CA LEU A 163 9.99 8.84 24.23
C LEU A 163 10.35 10.30 24.56
N HIS A 164 11.26 10.92 23.80
CA HIS A 164 11.64 12.32 24.00
C HIS A 164 10.94 13.32 23.05
N SER A 165 10.20 12.87 22.04
CA SER A 165 9.66 13.75 20.98
C SER A 165 8.14 13.71 20.87
N SER A 166 7.43 13.86 21.98
CA SER A 166 5.96 13.92 22.03
C SER A 166 5.33 15.18 21.41
N LEU A 167 6.05 15.95 20.57
CA LEU A 167 5.59 17.29 20.14
C LEU A 167 5.54 17.57 18.63
N SER A 168 6.02 16.71 17.71
CA SER A 168 6.16 17.14 16.30
C SER A 168 5.45 16.36 15.21
N THR A 169 4.88 15.17 15.42
CA THR A 169 4.25 14.43 14.30
C THR A 169 2.74 14.56 14.26
N ARG A 170 2.25 15.80 14.13
CA ARG A 170 0.87 16.07 13.69
C ARG A 170 0.77 15.73 12.19
N PHE A 171 0.42 14.48 11.87
CA PHE A 171 0.00 14.11 10.51
C PHE A 171 -1.46 14.59 10.29
N SER A 172 -1.59 15.89 9.97
CA SER A 172 -2.81 16.51 9.46
C SER A 172 -2.77 16.53 7.92
N GLY A 173 -3.11 15.39 7.31
CA GLY A 173 -3.44 15.35 5.89
C GLY A 173 -4.62 14.42 5.74
N ARG A 174 -5.79 14.97 5.37
CA ARG A 174 -6.89 14.16 4.83
C ARG A 174 -6.37 13.59 3.50
N ILE A 175 -5.88 12.36 3.55
CA ILE A 175 -5.63 11.59 2.33
C ILE A 175 -7.02 11.20 1.82
N ASN A 176 -7.28 11.43 0.54
CA ASN A 176 -8.49 10.89 -0.09
C ASN A 176 -8.26 9.37 -0.16
N ASP A 177 -8.86 8.61 0.77
CA ASP A 177 -8.45 7.25 1.13
C ASP A 177 -8.87 6.14 0.13
N LYS A 178 -9.37 6.50 -1.07
CA LYS A 178 -9.85 5.52 -2.06
C LYS A 178 -8.81 5.25 -3.13
N PHE A 179 -8.17 4.08 -3.05
CA PHE A 179 -7.17 3.60 -4.00
C PHE A 179 -7.86 2.76 -5.08
N GLU A 180 -7.47 2.95 -6.34
CA GLU A 180 -7.92 2.16 -7.47
C GLU A 180 -6.74 1.35 -8.05
N ARG A 181 -7.03 0.14 -8.52
CA ARG A 181 -6.04 -0.70 -9.23
C ARG A 181 -6.28 -0.59 -10.71
N ILE A 182 -5.24 -0.24 -11.45
CA ILE A 182 -5.31 -0.14 -12.91
C ILE A 182 -4.26 -0.99 -13.61
N VAL A 183 -4.63 -1.46 -14.80
CA VAL A 183 -3.73 -2.09 -15.77
C VAL A 183 -3.79 -1.26 -17.04
N ILE A 184 -2.67 -0.66 -17.41
CA ILE A 184 -2.50 0.10 -18.65
C ILE A 184 -1.92 -0.86 -19.68
N ARG A 185 -2.66 -1.13 -20.76
CA ARG A 185 -2.18 -1.94 -21.88
C ARG A 185 -1.90 -1.05 -23.09
N TYR A 186 -0.79 -1.32 -23.74
CA TYR A 186 -0.37 -0.64 -24.98
C TYR A 186 -0.62 -1.55 -26.18
N LEU A 187 -0.79 -0.96 -27.37
CA LEU A 187 -1.00 -1.68 -28.62
C LEU A 187 0.17 -2.59 -28.99
N ASN A 188 1.38 -2.27 -28.54
CA ASN A 188 2.57 -3.11 -28.73
C ASN A 188 2.64 -4.32 -27.78
N GLY A 189 1.61 -4.56 -26.97
CA GLY A 189 1.55 -5.64 -25.98
C GLY A 189 2.19 -5.30 -24.62
N THR A 190 2.78 -4.11 -24.45
CA THR A 190 3.33 -3.69 -23.15
C THR A 190 2.22 -3.56 -22.11
N ILE A 191 2.49 -4.03 -20.89
CA ILE A 191 1.54 -3.97 -19.76
C ILE A 191 2.18 -3.22 -18.59
N ARG A 192 1.46 -2.25 -18.04
CA ARG A 192 1.85 -1.54 -16.80
C ARG A 192 0.75 -1.64 -15.76
N LYS A 193 1.06 -2.27 -14.63
CA LYS A 193 0.16 -2.43 -13.49
C LYS A 193 0.44 -1.32 -12.46
N ARG A 194 -0.59 -0.64 -11.96
CA ARG A 194 -0.47 0.48 -11.02
C ARG A 194 -1.57 0.47 -9.97
N ILE A 195 -1.29 1.10 -8.85
CA ILE A 195 -2.29 1.53 -7.87
C ILE A 195 -2.23 3.05 -7.85
N ILE A 196 -3.40 3.66 -7.91
CA ILE A 196 -3.57 5.10 -8.07
C ILE A 196 -4.55 5.61 -7.03
N ASN A 197 -4.41 6.87 -6.62
CA ASN A 197 -5.45 7.59 -5.87
C ASN A 197 -6.28 8.48 -6.79
N ASP A 198 -5.65 8.91 -7.89
CA ASP A 198 -6.21 9.85 -8.82
C ASP A 198 -5.55 9.68 -10.19
N ILE A 199 -6.36 9.84 -11.24
CA ILE A 199 -5.95 9.85 -12.63
C ILE A 199 -6.77 10.90 -13.37
N ASN A 200 -6.07 11.79 -14.08
CA ASN A 200 -6.70 12.74 -14.98
C ASN A 200 -6.48 12.27 -16.42
N ILE A 201 -7.56 12.01 -17.15
CA ILE A 201 -7.53 11.55 -18.54
C ILE A 201 -8.02 12.68 -19.43
N GLU A 202 -7.16 13.12 -20.34
CA GLU A 202 -7.44 14.12 -21.36
C GLU A 202 -7.50 13.45 -22.75
N ILE A 203 -7.62 14.26 -23.80
CA ILE A 203 -7.84 13.80 -25.17
C ILE A 203 -6.66 12.96 -25.69
N ASP A 204 -5.42 13.40 -25.47
CA ASP A 204 -4.18 12.85 -26.04
C ASP A 204 -3.19 12.34 -24.98
N ARG A 205 -3.53 12.52 -23.69
CA ARG A 205 -2.68 12.19 -22.56
C ARG A 205 -3.49 11.83 -21.32
N PHE A 206 -2.84 11.15 -20.40
CA PHE A 206 -3.34 10.99 -19.04
C PHE A 206 -2.21 11.16 -18.04
N THR A 207 -2.58 11.60 -16.84
CA THR A 207 -1.63 11.79 -15.74
C THR A 207 -2.06 10.98 -14.54
N ILE A 208 -1.09 10.29 -13.94
CA ILE A 208 -1.26 9.51 -12.72
C ILE A 208 -0.43 10.16 -11.64
N ARG A 209 -1.05 10.41 -10.47
CA ARG A 209 -0.28 10.74 -9.28
C ARG A 209 0.25 9.45 -8.67
N ASN A 210 1.57 9.33 -8.62
CA ASN A 210 2.23 8.24 -7.93
C ASN A 210 1.82 8.26 -6.45
N VAL A 211 1.18 7.19 -6.01
CA VAL A 211 0.66 7.05 -4.65
C VAL A 211 1.75 7.12 -3.59
N LEU A 212 2.94 6.65 -3.95
CA LEU A 212 4.05 6.48 -3.02
C LEU A 212 4.90 7.74 -2.90
N THR A 213 5.14 8.44 -4.02
CA THR A 213 6.02 9.61 -4.09
C THR A 213 5.29 10.93 -4.30
N GLY A 214 3.99 10.92 -4.54
CA GLY A 214 3.20 12.10 -4.90
C GLY A 214 3.52 12.70 -6.28
N LYS A 215 4.56 12.21 -6.97
CA LYS A 215 5.01 12.69 -8.28
C LYS A 215 3.94 12.46 -9.35
N LEU A 216 3.75 13.45 -10.21
CA LEU A 216 2.90 13.30 -11.39
C LEU A 216 3.67 12.58 -12.50
N GLU A 217 3.10 11.49 -13.01
CA GLU A 217 3.58 10.75 -14.17
C GLU A 217 2.63 11.05 -15.34
N SER A 218 3.17 11.45 -16.50
CA SER A 218 2.41 11.79 -17.70
C SER A 218 2.65 10.77 -18.80
N TYR A 219 1.59 10.41 -19.52
CA TYR A 219 1.55 9.37 -20.52
C TYR A 219 0.69 9.83 -21.70
N THR A 220 0.98 9.34 -22.91
CA THR A 220 0.10 9.57 -24.08
C THR A 220 -0.99 8.50 -24.15
N THR A 221 -2.13 8.84 -24.75
CA THR A 221 -3.22 7.91 -25.03
C THR A 221 -3.12 7.24 -26.41
N ASN A 222 -2.23 7.72 -27.28
CA ASN A 222 -2.22 7.34 -28.71
C ASN A 222 -1.80 5.89 -28.97
N ASP A 223 -0.92 5.35 -28.14
CA ASP A 223 -0.38 4.00 -28.23
C ASP A 223 -1.05 3.03 -27.23
N LEU A 224 -2.09 3.48 -26.54
CA LEU A 224 -2.86 2.65 -25.62
C LEU A 224 -3.79 1.71 -26.38
N LYS A 225 -3.88 0.48 -25.87
CA LYS A 225 -5.04 -0.37 -26.10
C LYS A 225 -6.19 0.07 -25.21
N ALA A 226 -5.96 0.18 -23.90
CA ALA A 226 -6.93 0.67 -22.92
C ALA A 226 -6.29 0.81 -21.52
N ILE A 227 -6.98 1.55 -20.65
CA ILE A 227 -6.73 1.57 -19.20
C ILE A 227 -7.85 0.78 -18.53
N PHE A 228 -7.51 -0.32 -17.87
CA PHE A 228 -8.44 -1.23 -17.21
C PHE A 228 -8.41 -0.98 -15.71
N TRP A 229 -9.55 -0.65 -15.10
CA TRP A 229 -9.72 -0.71 -13.65
C TRP A 229 -10.08 -2.13 -13.27
N VAL A 230 -9.32 -2.72 -12.36
CA VAL A 230 -9.41 -4.14 -12.05
C VAL A 230 -9.68 -4.41 -10.59
N LYS A 231 -10.37 -5.52 -10.30
CA LYS A 231 -10.52 -6.05 -8.93
C LYS A 231 -9.16 -6.53 -8.41
N ASN A 232 -8.38 -7.22 -9.24
CA ASN A 232 -7.05 -7.75 -8.93
C ASN A 232 -6.04 -7.47 -10.06
N LEU A 233 -4.80 -7.10 -9.71
CA LEU A 233 -3.70 -6.87 -10.66
C LEU A 233 -3.13 -8.17 -11.26
N ILE A 234 -3.30 -9.33 -10.64
CA ILE A 234 -2.79 -10.61 -11.15
C ILE A 234 -3.65 -11.05 -12.35
N GLY A 235 -4.97 -11.13 -12.14
CA GLY A 235 -5.93 -11.68 -13.10
C GLY A 235 -5.85 -13.21 -13.21
N ASP A 236 -6.73 -13.80 -14.01
CA ASP A 236 -6.72 -15.21 -14.38
C ASP A 236 -6.60 -15.33 -15.91
N PRO A 237 -5.45 -15.77 -16.46
CA PRO A 237 -5.25 -15.92 -17.89
C PRO A 237 -6.07 -17.05 -18.54
N SER A 238 -6.55 -18.01 -17.76
CA SER A 238 -7.32 -19.15 -18.26
C SER A 238 -8.81 -18.87 -18.39
N ARG A 239 -9.24 -17.73 -17.84
CA ARG A 239 -10.62 -17.28 -17.84
C ARG A 239 -11.09 -16.92 -19.25
N VAL A 240 -12.31 -17.32 -19.57
CA VAL A 240 -13.06 -16.86 -20.74
C VAL A 240 -14.23 -16.00 -20.26
N ASP A 241 -14.27 -14.75 -20.71
CA ASP A 241 -15.35 -13.82 -20.36
C ASP A 241 -16.67 -14.22 -21.05
N LYS A 242 -17.79 -14.03 -20.34
CA LYS A 242 -19.13 -14.29 -20.88
C LYS A 242 -19.44 -13.35 -22.05
N GLN A 243 -20.03 -13.89 -23.10
CA GLN A 243 -20.42 -13.15 -24.30
C GLN A 243 -21.91 -12.81 -24.28
N GLY A 244 -22.28 -11.71 -24.95
CA GLY A 244 -23.67 -11.30 -25.15
C GLY A 244 -24.13 -10.11 -24.30
N PHE A 245 -25.32 -9.60 -24.62
CA PHE A 245 -25.96 -8.51 -23.88
C PHE A 245 -26.86 -9.06 -22.77
N ILE A 246 -26.84 -8.44 -21.59
CA ILE A 246 -27.73 -8.80 -20.48
C ILE A 246 -29.19 -8.49 -20.85
N LYS A 247 -29.41 -7.37 -21.55
CA LYS A 247 -30.70 -6.92 -22.05
C LYS A 247 -30.50 -6.32 -23.44
N GLU A 248 -31.04 -6.95 -24.48
CA GLU A 248 -30.73 -6.60 -25.89
C GLU A 248 -31.09 -5.15 -26.28
N ALA A 249 -32.12 -4.56 -25.67
CA ALA A 249 -32.64 -3.23 -26.01
C ALA A 249 -32.23 -2.11 -25.03
N ASP A 250 -31.01 -2.16 -24.48
CA ASP A 250 -30.47 -1.05 -23.66
C ASP A 250 -29.62 -0.12 -24.55
N PRO A 251 -29.94 1.19 -24.64
CA PRO A 251 -29.20 2.14 -25.48
C PRO A 251 -27.76 2.39 -25.02
N SER A 252 -27.39 1.94 -23.81
CA SER A 252 -26.00 1.96 -23.34
C SER A 252 -25.20 0.76 -23.81
N ASN A 253 -25.83 -0.29 -24.35
CA ASN A 253 -25.13 -1.47 -24.86
C ASN A 253 -24.13 -1.09 -25.94
N ILE A 254 -23.00 -1.76 -25.90
CA ILE A 254 -21.96 -1.60 -26.91
C ILE A 254 -21.21 -2.91 -27.04
N PHE A 255 -20.95 -3.29 -28.28
CA PHE A 255 -19.98 -4.30 -28.64
C PHE A 255 -18.75 -3.63 -29.25
N ILE A 256 -17.58 -4.07 -28.83
CA ILE A 256 -16.30 -3.54 -29.29
C ILE A 256 -15.39 -4.66 -29.77
N GLU A 257 -14.64 -4.37 -30.82
CA GLU A 257 -13.54 -5.20 -31.29
C GLU A 257 -12.24 -4.37 -31.27
N PHE A 258 -11.26 -4.85 -30.51
CA PHE A 258 -9.93 -4.26 -30.45
C PHE A 258 -9.10 -4.63 -31.69
N LYS A 259 -8.04 -3.86 -31.95
CA LYS A 259 -7.09 -4.11 -33.04
C LYS A 259 -6.38 -5.46 -33.02
N ASP A 260 -6.35 -6.14 -31.89
CA ASP A 260 -5.84 -7.50 -31.74
C ASP A 260 -6.93 -8.58 -31.83
N ASN A 261 -8.09 -8.22 -32.36
CA ASN A 261 -9.28 -9.07 -32.56
C ASN A 261 -9.91 -9.58 -31.25
N GLU A 262 -9.54 -9.00 -30.10
CA GLU A 262 -10.26 -9.24 -28.86
C GLU A 262 -11.61 -8.54 -28.90
N CYS A 263 -12.68 -9.26 -28.58
CA CYS A 263 -14.05 -8.74 -28.59
C CYS A 263 -14.63 -8.68 -27.18
N GLN A 264 -15.37 -7.62 -26.86
CA GLN A 264 -16.04 -7.48 -25.57
C GLN A 264 -17.46 -6.91 -25.71
N TRP A 265 -18.34 -7.35 -24.82
CA TRP A 265 -19.71 -6.88 -24.66
C TRP A 265 -19.84 -6.12 -23.34
N GLY A 266 -20.46 -4.96 -23.39
CA GLY A 266 -20.61 -4.12 -22.22
C GLY A 266 -21.57 -2.98 -22.44
N SER A 267 -21.49 -2.01 -21.55
CA SER A 267 -22.16 -0.73 -21.68
C SER A 267 -21.16 0.42 -21.75
N GLN A 268 -21.57 1.53 -22.35
CA GLN A 268 -20.76 2.75 -22.45
C GLN A 268 -21.36 3.90 -21.65
N THR A 269 -20.50 4.86 -21.30
CA THR A 269 -20.94 6.18 -20.86
C THR A 269 -20.16 7.26 -21.60
N GLY A 270 -20.87 8.24 -22.15
CA GLY A 270 -20.28 9.38 -22.86
C GLY A 270 -19.73 9.05 -24.25
N TYR A 271 -20.11 7.92 -24.85
CA TYR A 271 -19.75 7.61 -26.23
C TYR A 271 -20.33 8.64 -27.20
N SER A 272 -19.47 9.16 -28.07
CA SER A 272 -19.84 10.00 -29.21
C SER A 272 -18.87 9.75 -30.35
N ASN A 273 -19.34 9.84 -31.59
CA ASN A 273 -18.51 9.71 -32.80
C ASN A 273 -17.39 10.77 -32.88
N LYS A 274 -17.50 11.86 -32.11
CA LYS A 274 -16.48 12.91 -32.02
C LYS A 274 -15.49 12.71 -30.86
N ALA A 275 -15.78 11.82 -29.92
CA ALA A 275 -14.93 11.59 -28.76
C ALA A 275 -13.71 10.73 -29.12
N THR A 276 -12.54 11.10 -28.60
CA THR A 276 -11.27 10.37 -28.81
C THR A 276 -11.14 9.10 -27.96
N GLY A 277 -12.01 8.95 -26.97
CA GLY A 277 -12.15 7.74 -26.15
C GLY A 277 -13.41 7.80 -25.31
N PHE A 278 -13.73 6.71 -24.62
CA PHE A 278 -14.93 6.59 -23.80
C PHE A 278 -14.71 5.58 -22.66
N PHE A 279 -15.61 5.61 -21.68
CA PHE A 279 -15.66 4.60 -20.64
C PHE A 279 -16.56 3.43 -21.05
N PHE A 280 -16.04 2.23 -20.88
CA PHE A 280 -16.68 0.94 -21.15
C PHE A 280 -16.78 0.13 -19.86
N TYR A 281 -17.92 -0.52 -19.66
CA TYR A 281 -18.23 -1.32 -18.48
C TYR A 281 -18.58 -2.75 -18.93
N PRO A 282 -17.71 -3.74 -18.68
CA PRO A 282 -17.97 -5.12 -19.07
C PRO A 282 -19.26 -5.65 -18.46
N HIS A 283 -20.05 -6.40 -19.23
CA HIS A 283 -21.29 -7.00 -18.73
C HIS A 283 -21.08 -8.25 -17.88
N ASP A 284 -19.97 -8.96 -18.05
CA ASP A 284 -19.67 -10.12 -17.23
C ASP A 284 -19.41 -9.67 -15.77
N PRO A 285 -20.34 -9.95 -14.82
CA PRO A 285 -20.20 -9.48 -13.44
C PRO A 285 -19.01 -10.12 -12.73
N ASP A 286 -18.62 -11.31 -13.20
CA ASP A 286 -17.49 -12.05 -12.66
C ASP A 286 -16.18 -11.46 -13.19
N SER A 287 -16.20 -10.60 -14.21
CA SER A 287 -14.99 -10.07 -14.85
C SER A 287 -14.06 -9.43 -13.82
N ASN A 288 -12.76 -9.59 -14.05
CA ASN A 288 -11.78 -8.87 -13.28
C ASN A 288 -11.82 -7.37 -13.58
N ASN A 289 -12.30 -6.99 -14.77
CA ASN A 289 -12.43 -5.60 -15.19
C ASN A 289 -13.71 -4.99 -14.62
N ILE A 290 -13.56 -3.86 -13.93
CA ILE A 290 -14.66 -3.08 -13.34
C ILE A 290 -15.17 -2.04 -14.35
N LYS A 291 -14.22 -1.32 -14.96
CA LYS A 291 -14.44 -0.34 -16.03
C LYS A 291 -13.17 -0.19 -16.84
N CYS A 292 -13.28 0.29 -18.06
CA CYS A 292 -12.16 0.54 -18.95
C CYS A 292 -12.29 1.93 -19.55
N TYR A 293 -11.19 2.66 -19.67
CA TYR A 293 -11.10 3.77 -20.60
C TYR A 293 -10.48 3.25 -21.89
N ILE A 294 -11.18 3.44 -23.00
CA ILE A 294 -10.80 2.90 -24.30
C ILE A 294 -10.64 4.07 -25.28
N PRO A 295 -9.42 4.34 -25.78
CA PRO A 295 -9.24 5.29 -26.86
C PRO A 295 -9.81 4.71 -28.15
N ARG A 296 -10.48 5.54 -28.94
CA ARG A 296 -11.14 5.13 -30.20
C ARG A 296 -10.16 4.52 -31.21
N ASN A 297 -8.92 5.01 -31.22
CA ASN A 297 -7.89 4.52 -32.14
C ASN A 297 -7.40 3.09 -31.82
N ALA A 298 -7.80 2.51 -30.68
CA ALA A 298 -7.49 1.14 -30.28
C ALA A 298 -8.47 0.11 -30.86
N LEU A 299 -9.57 0.57 -31.45
CA LEU A 299 -10.68 -0.28 -31.92
C LEU A 299 -10.63 -0.45 -33.44
N ASN A 300 -10.99 -1.65 -33.90
CA ASN A 300 -11.33 -1.94 -35.29
C ASN A 300 -12.79 -1.61 -35.56
N TYR A 301 -13.67 -2.00 -34.63
CA TYR A 301 -15.11 -1.96 -34.83
C TYR A 301 -15.86 -1.64 -33.53
N VAL A 302 -16.99 -0.96 -33.68
CA VAL A 302 -17.93 -0.63 -32.61
C VAL A 302 -19.34 -0.82 -33.13
N LEU A 303 -20.15 -1.61 -32.42
CA LEU A 303 -21.58 -1.79 -32.67
C LEU A 303 -22.37 -1.28 -31.47
N LEU A 304 -23.36 -0.43 -31.75
CA LEU A 304 -24.30 0.14 -30.78
C LEU A 304 -25.65 -0.57 -30.90
#